data_AF-T1CDZ9-F1
#
_entry.id   AF-T1CDZ9-F1
#
_cell.length_a   1.000
_cell.length_b   1.000
_cell.length_c   1.000
_cell.angle_alpha   90.00
_cell.angle_beta   90.00
_cell.angle_gamma   90.00
#
_symmetry.space_group_name_H-M   'P 1'
#
loop_
_entity.id
_entity.type
_entity.pdbx_description
1 polymer ?
#
loop_
_entity_poly.entity_id
_entity_poly.type
_entity_poly.pdbx_seq_one_letter_code
_entity_poly.pdbx_strand_id
1 'polypeptide(L)'
;RPTPQMRSVIDVRFHAGLRVYNACLGEALRRGRVLHADQRFEQAKAMAKGKDQDQAFQEIKEEAGFSEGAIMSFGSSLRKSFVRDQVLSQEAQTLARRAFRAVERWHYGRGGKPRFKAARRGIRSLECKDGCGSLRVKANQGGELGGLQWGKGLAVPF
;
A
#
# COMPACT_ATOMS: atom_id res chain seq x y z
N ARG A 1 18.83 -20.22 -3.64
CA ARG A 1 19.20 -19.00 -2.84
C ARG A 1 19.65 -17.85 -3.77
N PRO A 2 19.30 -16.57 -3.51
CA PRO A 2 19.67 -15.44 -4.38
C PRO A 2 21.19 -15.19 -4.42
N THR A 3 21.73 -14.78 -5.57
CA THR A 3 23.13 -14.32 -5.70
C THR A 3 23.31 -12.92 -5.08
N PRO A 4 24.56 -12.45 -4.84
CA PRO A 4 24.79 -11.08 -4.36
C PRO A 4 24.16 -10.00 -5.26
N GLN A 5 24.22 -10.17 -6.58
CA GLN A 5 23.62 -9.25 -7.55
C GLN A 5 22.08 -9.25 -7.43
N MET A 6 21.47 -10.43 -7.29
CA MET A 6 20.03 -10.54 -7.06
C MET A 6 19.61 -9.86 -5.76
N ARG A 7 20.38 -10.03 -4.68
CA ARG A 7 20.13 -9.34 -3.40
C ARG A 7 20.16 -7.83 -3.56
N SER A 8 21.13 -7.29 -4.29
CA SER A 8 21.19 -5.85 -4.56
C SER A 8 19.94 -5.33 -5.28
N VAL A 9 19.43 -6.07 -6.27
CA VAL A 9 18.18 -5.69 -6.97
C VAL A 9 16.98 -5.75 -6.02
N ILE A 10 16.90 -6.80 -5.19
CA ILE A 10 15.85 -6.94 -4.18
C ILE A 10 15.89 -5.75 -3.21
N ASP A 11 17.05 -5.41 -2.67
CA ASP A 11 17.21 -4.31 -1.71
C ASP A 11 16.76 -2.97 -2.30
N VAL A 12 17.12 -2.68 -3.55
CA VAL A 12 16.67 -1.46 -4.24
C VAL A 12 15.16 -1.41 -4.36
N ARG A 13 14.50 -2.52 -4.74
CA ARG A 13 13.04 -2.57 -4.84
C ARG A 13 12.35 -2.43 -3.49
N PHE A 14 12.89 -3.06 -2.45
CA PHE A 14 12.41 -2.91 -1.08
C PHE A 14 12.57 -1.47 -0.57
N HIS A 15 13.68 -0.81 -0.88
CA HIS A 15 13.90 0.60 -0.56
C HIS A 15 12.94 1.53 -1.31
N ALA A 16 12.64 1.27 -2.58
CA ALA A 16 11.65 2.03 -3.33
C ALA A 16 10.23 1.79 -2.78
N GLY A 17 9.87 0.54 -2.50
CA GLY A 17 8.58 0.17 -1.90
C GLY A 17 8.37 0.79 -0.51
N LEU A 18 9.43 0.88 0.30
CA LEU A 18 9.43 1.60 1.58
C LEU A 18 9.01 3.07 1.41
N ARG A 19 9.58 3.76 0.41
CA ARG A 19 9.26 5.17 0.13
C ARG A 19 7.81 5.34 -0.31
N VAL A 20 7.32 4.47 -1.19
CA VAL A 20 5.90 4.44 -1.60
C VAL A 20 4.99 4.22 -0.39
N TYR A 21 5.29 3.24 0.46
CA TYR A 21 4.52 2.99 1.69
C TYR A 21 4.48 4.22 2.61
N ASN A 22 5.63 4.84 2.88
CA ASN A 22 5.71 6.00 3.76
C ASN A 22 4.97 7.21 3.16
N ALA A 23 5.07 7.44 1.86
CA ALA A 23 4.32 8.50 1.19
C ALA A 23 2.80 8.27 1.30
N CYS A 24 2.32 7.06 1.02
CA CYS A 24 0.91 6.70 1.19
C CYS A 24 0.45 6.81 2.65
N LEU A 25 1.31 6.45 3.61
CA LEU A 25 1.01 6.60 5.03
C LEU A 25 0.85 8.06 5.42
N GLY A 26 1.77 8.93 4.96
CA GLY A 26 1.70 10.36 5.20
C GLY A 26 0.45 10.99 4.59
N GLU A 27 0.10 10.61 3.36
CA GLU A 27 -1.11 11.10 2.69
C GLU A 27 -2.39 10.61 3.37
N ALA A 28 -2.46 9.34 3.77
CA ALA A 28 -3.59 8.82 4.53
C ALA A 28 -3.75 9.52 5.89
N LEU A 29 -2.65 9.79 6.62
CA LEU A 29 -2.68 10.58 7.85
C LEU A 29 -3.10 12.04 7.62
N ARG A 30 -2.71 12.63 6.48
CA ARG A 30 -3.12 13.99 6.10
C ARG A 30 -4.62 14.05 5.83
N ARG A 31 -5.13 13.17 4.96
CA ARG A 31 -6.56 13.09 4.63
C ARG A 31 -7.42 12.70 5.84
N GLY A 32 -6.92 11.82 6.69
CA GLY A 32 -7.58 11.47 7.96
C GLY A 32 -7.69 12.65 8.92
N ARG A 33 -6.68 13.53 8.98
CA ARG A 33 -6.78 14.79 9.74
C ARG A 33 -7.82 15.75 9.16
N VAL A 34 -7.90 15.87 7.83
CA VAL A 34 -8.92 16.69 7.16
C VAL A 34 -10.32 16.17 7.48
N LEU A 35 -10.54 14.86 7.36
CA LEU A 35 -11.81 14.21 7.70
C LEU A 35 -12.24 14.50 9.15
N HIS A 36 -11.32 14.40 10.11
CA HIS A 36 -11.63 14.62 11.54
C HIS A 36 -11.76 16.10 11.93
N ALA A 37 -11.24 17.02 11.11
CA ALA A 37 -11.40 18.46 11.32
C ALA A 37 -12.73 18.99 10.75
N ASP A 38 -13.42 18.21 9.92
CA ASP A 38 -14.71 18.57 9.35
C ASP A 38 -15.80 18.51 10.42
N GLN A 39 -16.52 19.62 10.64
CA GLN A 39 -17.60 19.70 11.62
C GLN A 39 -18.74 18.71 11.32
N ARG A 40 -18.96 18.38 10.03
CA ARG A 40 -19.95 17.38 9.61
C ARG A 40 -19.61 15.99 10.15
N PHE A 41 -18.36 15.71 10.47
CA PHE A 41 -17.95 14.43 11.03
C PHE A 41 -18.55 14.20 12.43
N GLU A 42 -18.50 15.21 13.31
CA GLU A 42 -19.14 15.12 14.63
C GLU A 42 -20.67 15.17 14.52
N GLN A 43 -21.23 15.90 13.54
CA GLN A 43 -22.67 15.87 13.26
C GLN A 43 -23.14 14.47 12.84
N ALA A 44 -22.42 13.82 11.90
CA ALA A 44 -22.71 12.46 11.46
C ALA A 44 -22.63 11.44 12.61
N LYS A 45 -21.65 11.62 13.52
CA LYS A 45 -21.49 10.78 14.71
C LYS A 45 -22.63 10.91 15.71
N ALA A 46 -23.30 12.06 15.77
CA ALA A 46 -24.47 12.30 16.62
C ALA A 46 -25.79 11.75 16.03
N MET A 47 -25.81 11.39 14.74
CA MET A 47 -26.99 10.81 14.09
C MET A 47 -27.32 9.42 14.66
N ALA A 48 -28.60 9.02 14.54
CA ALA A 48 -29.02 7.65 14.82
C ALA A 48 -28.33 6.67 13.86
N LYS A 49 -27.89 5.52 14.40
CA LYS A 49 -27.25 4.48 13.59
C LYS A 49 -28.21 3.99 12.51
N GLY A 50 -27.74 3.98 11.27
CA GLY A 50 -28.53 3.56 10.12
C GLY A 50 -27.96 4.10 8.82
N LYS A 51 -28.74 3.92 7.74
CA LYS A 51 -28.33 4.28 6.38
C LYS A 51 -27.96 5.75 6.23
N ASP A 52 -28.67 6.65 6.88
CA ASP A 52 -28.42 8.09 6.77
C ASP A 52 -27.09 8.49 7.42
N GLN A 53 -26.75 7.90 8.56
CA GLN A 53 -25.45 8.09 9.20
C GLN A 53 -24.31 7.53 8.32
N ASP A 54 -24.51 6.34 7.74
CA ASP A 54 -23.52 5.73 6.86
C ASP A 54 -23.28 6.58 5.61
N GLN A 55 -24.35 7.11 5.02
CA GLN A 55 -24.30 8.00 3.86
C GLN A 55 -23.57 9.31 4.19
N ALA A 56 -23.90 9.96 5.32
CA ALA A 56 -23.21 11.16 5.77
C ALA A 56 -21.70 10.92 5.97
N PHE A 57 -21.31 9.81 6.61
CA PHE A 57 -19.88 9.47 6.72
C PHE A 57 -19.23 9.20 5.38
N GLN A 58 -19.93 8.56 4.45
CA GLN A 58 -19.41 8.24 3.13
C GLN A 58 -19.11 9.51 2.33
N GLU A 59 -20.03 10.48 2.31
CA GLU A 59 -19.85 11.77 1.63
C GLU A 59 -18.63 12.53 2.15
N ILE A 60 -18.49 12.66 3.48
CA ILE A 60 -17.35 13.38 4.07
C ILE A 60 -16.03 12.64 3.78
N LYS A 61 -16.03 11.29 3.80
CA LYS A 61 -14.85 10.50 3.43
C LYS A 61 -14.46 10.69 1.97
N GLU A 62 -15.43 10.74 1.06
CA GLU A 62 -15.21 10.97 -0.36
C GLU A 62 -14.60 12.34 -0.61
N GLU A 63 -15.17 13.40 -0.03
CA GLU A 63 -14.65 14.76 -0.13
C GLU A 63 -13.23 14.89 0.45
N ALA A 64 -12.97 14.26 1.59
CA ALA A 64 -11.63 14.22 2.18
C ALA A 64 -10.65 13.33 1.38
N GLY A 65 -11.13 12.56 0.40
CA GLY A 65 -10.38 11.54 -0.32
C GLY A 65 -9.85 10.42 0.60
N PHE A 66 -10.52 10.18 1.73
CA PHE A 66 -10.14 9.20 2.75
C PHE A 66 -10.82 7.85 2.49
N SER A 67 -10.36 7.16 1.45
CA SER A 67 -10.79 5.79 1.14
C SER A 67 -9.61 4.91 0.70
N GLU A 68 -9.75 3.60 0.84
CA GLU A 68 -8.71 2.65 0.40
C GLU A 68 -8.38 2.87 -1.09
N GLY A 69 -9.40 3.00 -1.93
CA GLY A 69 -9.26 3.25 -3.36
C GLY A 69 -8.53 4.56 -3.66
N ALA A 70 -8.88 5.66 -2.98
CA ALA A 70 -8.24 6.95 -3.21
C ALA A 70 -6.74 6.95 -2.83
N ILE A 71 -6.37 6.24 -1.76
CA ILE A 71 -4.96 6.07 -1.37
C ILE A 71 -4.24 5.09 -2.31
N MET A 72 -4.89 4.04 -2.80
CA MET A 72 -4.33 3.15 -3.84
C MET A 72 -4.04 3.90 -5.16
N SER A 73 -4.94 4.79 -5.57
CA SER A 73 -4.74 5.67 -6.74
C SER A 73 -3.57 6.62 -6.52
N PHE A 74 -3.45 7.22 -5.33
CA PHE A 74 -2.29 8.02 -4.96
C PHE A 74 -0.99 7.20 -5.00
N GLY A 75 -0.96 6.00 -4.41
CA GLY A 75 0.22 5.13 -4.47
C GLY A 75 0.62 4.76 -5.90
N SER A 76 -0.36 4.55 -6.78
CA SER A 76 -0.12 4.31 -8.20
C SER A 76 0.48 5.54 -8.90
N SER A 77 0.03 6.75 -8.57
CA SER A 77 0.51 7.99 -9.18
C SER A 77 1.94 8.36 -8.78
N LEU A 78 2.45 7.81 -7.66
CA LEU A 78 3.85 7.93 -7.24
C LEU A 78 4.83 7.18 -8.15
N ARG A 79 4.35 6.26 -8.99
CA ARG A 79 5.19 5.47 -9.91
C ARG A 79 5.68 6.31 -11.09
N LYS A 80 6.63 7.21 -10.83
CA LYS A 80 7.31 8.04 -11.83
C LYS A 80 8.81 7.75 -11.81
N SER A 81 9.45 7.87 -12.98
CA SER A 81 10.90 7.67 -13.16
C SER A 81 11.38 6.38 -12.46
N PHE A 82 12.45 6.47 -11.66
CA PHE A 82 13.02 5.35 -10.90
C PHE A 82 11.99 4.52 -10.11
N VAL A 83 10.97 5.14 -9.51
CA VAL A 83 9.97 4.39 -8.73
C VAL A 83 9.16 3.46 -9.63
N ARG A 84 8.87 3.86 -10.87
CA ARG A 84 8.11 3.05 -11.83
C ARG A 84 8.84 1.76 -12.18
N ASP A 85 10.17 1.80 -12.21
CA ASP A 85 11.04 0.67 -12.58
C ASP A 85 11.24 -0.31 -11.42
N GLN A 86 11.22 0.19 -10.19
CA GLN A 86 11.46 -0.62 -8.98
C GLN A 86 10.19 -1.11 -8.30
N VAL A 87 9.08 -0.37 -8.42
CA VAL A 87 7.78 -0.69 -7.84
C VAL A 87 6.73 -0.73 -8.94
N LEU A 88 6.19 -1.90 -9.18
CA LEU A 88 5.20 -2.16 -10.23
C LEU A 88 3.78 -1.89 -9.72
N SER A 89 2.81 -1.90 -10.64
CA SER A 89 1.48 -1.32 -10.38
C SER A 89 0.79 -1.92 -9.17
N GLN A 90 0.70 -3.25 -9.15
CA GLN A 90 0.02 -3.97 -8.08
C GLN A 90 0.75 -3.85 -6.74
N GLU A 91 2.10 -3.78 -6.75
CA GLU A 91 2.90 -3.61 -5.53
C GLU A 91 2.63 -2.23 -4.91
N ALA A 92 2.61 -1.17 -5.72
CA ALA A 92 2.30 0.18 -5.25
C ALA A 92 0.88 0.27 -4.67
N GLN A 93 -0.09 -0.33 -5.34
CA GLN A 93 -1.47 -0.41 -4.85
C GLN A 93 -1.56 -1.16 -3.52
N THR A 94 -0.90 -2.30 -3.39
CA THR A 94 -0.98 -3.08 -2.14
C THR A 94 -0.21 -2.42 -0.99
N LEU A 95 0.91 -1.76 -1.26
CA LEU A 95 1.60 -0.91 -0.27
C LEU A 95 0.70 0.21 0.22
N ALA A 96 0.00 0.88 -0.70
CA ALA A 96 -0.94 1.96 -0.39
C ALA A 96 -2.13 1.46 0.45
N ARG A 97 -2.72 0.32 0.07
CA ARG A 97 -3.75 -0.38 0.86
C ARG A 97 -3.27 -0.67 2.27
N ARG A 98 -2.06 -1.23 2.44
CA ARG A 98 -1.47 -1.53 3.75
C ARG A 98 -1.26 -0.27 4.59
N ALA A 99 -0.86 0.84 3.97
CA ALA A 99 -0.72 2.12 4.64
C ALA A 99 -2.08 2.66 5.11
N PHE A 100 -3.09 2.66 4.22
CA PHE A 100 -4.45 3.10 4.55
C PHE A 100 -5.05 2.30 5.70
N ARG A 101 -5.03 0.95 5.63
CA ARG A 101 -5.56 0.09 6.70
C ARG A 101 -4.88 0.32 8.04
N ALA A 102 -3.60 0.69 8.05
CA ALA A 102 -2.90 1.01 9.30
C ALA A 102 -3.42 2.30 9.93
N VAL A 103 -3.74 3.31 9.11
CA VAL A 103 -4.36 4.57 9.56
C VAL A 103 -5.80 4.33 9.97
N GLU A 104 -6.59 3.66 9.13
CA GLU A 104 -7.98 3.34 9.40
C GLU A 104 -8.17 2.59 10.74
N ARG A 105 -7.37 1.56 11.00
CA ARG A 105 -7.41 0.86 12.30
C ARG A 105 -7.11 1.77 13.48
N TRP A 106 -6.17 2.71 13.33
CA TRP A 106 -5.88 3.68 14.37
C TRP A 106 -7.07 4.63 14.62
N HIS A 107 -7.70 5.14 13.54
CA HIS A 107 -8.89 5.98 13.65
C HIS A 107 -10.09 5.25 14.30
N TYR A 108 -10.24 3.94 14.08
CA TYR A 108 -11.28 3.14 14.73
C TYR A 108 -10.87 2.59 16.11
N GLY A 109 -9.76 3.02 16.70
CA GLY A 109 -9.32 2.57 18.02
C GLY A 109 -8.89 1.09 18.07
N ARG A 110 -8.69 0.44 16.92
CA ARG A 110 -8.30 -0.98 16.80
C ARG A 110 -6.77 -1.18 16.79
N GLY A 111 -6.02 -0.15 17.18
CA GLY A 111 -4.55 -0.18 17.25
C GLY A 111 -3.93 1.19 17.48
N GLY A 112 -2.63 1.20 17.77
CA GLY A 112 -1.86 2.43 17.97
C GLY A 112 -1.57 3.18 16.66
N LYS A 113 -1.20 4.46 16.78
CA LYS A 113 -0.86 5.34 15.65
C LYS A 113 0.25 4.71 14.79
N PRO A 114 0.02 4.52 13.48
CA PRO A 114 1.04 3.94 12.61
C PRO A 114 2.26 4.87 12.51
N ARG A 115 3.44 4.25 12.46
CA ARG A 115 4.73 4.95 12.34
C ARG A 115 5.31 4.75 10.94
N PHE A 116 5.96 5.80 10.43
CA PHE A 116 6.80 5.70 9.25
C PHE A 116 7.87 4.62 9.45
N LYS A 117 8.15 3.89 8.38
CA LYS A 117 9.16 2.84 8.36
C LYS A 117 10.52 3.47 8.11
N ALA A 118 11.48 3.22 9.01
CA ALA A 118 12.85 3.70 8.87
C ALA A 118 13.60 2.92 7.78
N ALA A 119 14.51 3.58 7.07
CA ALA A 119 15.33 2.96 6.02
C ALA A 119 16.12 1.75 6.52
N ARG A 120 16.73 1.84 7.71
CA ARG A 120 17.50 0.75 8.33
C ARG A 120 16.66 -0.50 8.60
N ARG A 121 15.38 -0.34 8.97
CA ARG A 121 14.49 -1.48 9.28
C ARG A 121 13.74 -1.99 8.04
N GLY A 122 13.46 -1.09 7.09
CA GLY A 122 12.78 -1.39 5.85
C GLY A 122 11.34 -1.89 6.02
N ILE A 123 10.75 -2.29 4.90
CA ILE A 123 9.60 -3.19 4.86
C ILE A 123 10.12 -4.64 4.73
N ARG A 124 9.36 -5.62 5.23
CA ARG A 124 9.77 -7.04 5.20
C ARG A 124 9.04 -7.88 4.16
N SER A 125 8.06 -7.29 3.50
CA SER A 125 7.27 -7.98 2.48
C SER A 125 6.76 -7.00 1.43
N LEU A 126 6.72 -7.49 0.19
CA LEU A 126 6.03 -6.90 -0.96
C LEU A 126 5.15 -8.00 -1.55
N GLU A 127 3.98 -7.59 -2.02
CA GLU A 127 2.98 -8.52 -2.54
C GLU A 127 2.25 -7.88 -3.72
N CYS A 128 1.82 -8.73 -4.64
CA CYS A 128 0.92 -8.37 -5.74
C CYS A 128 -0.53 -8.59 -5.31
N LYS A 129 -1.48 -8.05 -6.09
CA LYS A 129 -2.91 -8.18 -5.80
C LYS A 129 -3.41 -9.59 -6.15
N ASP A 130 -2.81 -10.19 -7.17
CA ASP A 130 -3.14 -11.51 -7.72
C ASP A 130 -1.89 -12.21 -8.28
N GLY A 131 -2.06 -13.45 -8.78
CA GLY A 131 -0.98 -14.24 -9.38
C GLY A 131 -0.53 -13.77 -10.77
N CYS A 132 -1.24 -12.81 -11.37
CA CYS A 132 -0.89 -12.21 -12.67
C CYS A 132 0.05 -11.01 -12.52
N GLY A 133 0.41 -10.67 -11.29
CA GLY A 133 1.33 -9.61 -10.97
C GLY A 133 2.78 -9.86 -11.38
N SER A 134 3.63 -8.93 -10.95
CA SER A 134 5.06 -8.97 -11.18
C SER A 134 5.78 -9.98 -10.32
N LEU A 135 5.30 -10.23 -9.10
CA LEU A 135 5.77 -11.27 -8.20
C LEU A 135 4.94 -12.53 -8.44
N ARG A 136 5.55 -13.57 -9.02
CA ARG A 136 4.88 -14.83 -9.34
C ARG A 136 5.82 -16.00 -9.28
N VAL A 137 5.27 -17.21 -9.10
CA VAL A 137 6.05 -18.44 -9.25
C VAL A 137 6.32 -18.68 -10.72
N LYS A 138 7.56 -19.03 -11.06
CA LYS A 138 7.99 -19.38 -12.42
C LYS A 138 8.12 -20.90 -12.50
N ALA A 139 7.42 -21.51 -13.44
CA ALA A 139 7.60 -22.92 -13.78
C ALA A 139 8.83 -23.11 -14.68
N ASN A 140 9.49 -24.25 -14.54
CA ASN A 140 10.52 -24.72 -15.47
C ASN A 140 9.89 -25.29 -16.75
N GLN A 141 10.71 -25.59 -17.76
CA GLN A 141 10.23 -26.16 -19.03
C GLN A 141 9.46 -27.48 -18.86
N GLY A 142 9.71 -28.22 -17.78
CA GLY A 142 8.97 -29.44 -17.41
C GLY A 142 7.70 -29.23 -16.58
N GLY A 143 7.22 -27.99 -16.39
CA GLY A 143 6.01 -27.69 -15.61
C GLY A 143 6.19 -27.68 -14.09
N GLU A 144 7.35 -28.10 -13.58
CA GLU A 144 7.68 -28.04 -12.16
C GLU A 144 7.95 -26.60 -11.68
N LEU A 145 7.74 -26.36 -10.38
CA LEU A 145 8.02 -25.06 -9.76
C LEU A 145 9.54 -24.81 -9.76
N GLY A 146 9.98 -23.81 -10.54
CA GLY A 146 11.40 -23.55 -10.82
C GLY A 146 12.01 -22.35 -10.08
N GLY A 147 11.18 -21.46 -9.56
CA GLY A 147 11.64 -20.32 -8.76
C GLY A 147 10.59 -19.22 -8.61
N LEU A 148 11.03 -18.08 -8.09
CA LEU A 148 10.25 -16.84 -8.02
C LEU A 148 10.70 -15.88 -9.12
N GLN A 149 9.77 -15.37 -9.90
CA GLN A 149 9.99 -14.27 -10.82
C GLN A 149 9.45 -12.97 -10.21
N TRP A 150 10.25 -11.92 -10.31
CA TRP A 150 9.87 -10.57 -9.95
C TRP A 150 10.12 -9.60 -11.11
N GLY A 151 9.04 -9.26 -11.83
CA GLY A 151 9.10 -8.43 -13.03
C GLY A 151 9.86 -9.10 -14.17
N LYS A 152 10.31 -8.32 -15.16
CA LYS A 152 11.05 -8.85 -16.31
C LYS A 152 12.52 -9.22 -16.01
N GLY A 153 13.10 -8.65 -14.94
CA GLY A 153 14.56 -8.66 -14.71
C GLY A 153 15.09 -9.42 -13.50
N LEU A 154 14.24 -10.14 -12.74
CA LEU A 154 14.70 -10.90 -11.58
C LEU A 154 14.00 -12.25 -11.53
N ALA A 155 14.78 -13.33 -11.55
CA ALA A 155 14.32 -14.69 -11.32
C ALA A 155 15.22 -15.34 -10.28
N VAL A 156 14.65 -15.78 -9.17
CA VAL A 156 15.34 -16.42 -8.06
C VAL A 156 14.97 -17.91 -8.10
N PRO A 157 15.91 -18.82 -8.42
CA PRO A 157 15.63 -20.24 -8.38
C PRO A 157 15.40 -20.70 -6.93
N PHE A 158 14.57 -21.74 -6.78
CA PHE A 158 14.42 -22.42 -5.49
C PHE A 158 15.74 -23.06 -5.07
#